data_AF-A0A183GAD0-F1
#
_entry.id   AF-A0A183GAD0-F1
#
_cell.length_a   1.000
_cell.length_b   1.000
_cell.length_c   1.000
_cell.angle_alpha   90.00
_cell.angle_beta   90.00
_cell.angle_gamma   90.00
#
_symmetry.space_group_name_H-M   'P 1'
#
loop_
_entity.id
_entity.type
_entity.pdbx_description
1 polymer ?
#
loop_
_entity_poly.entity_id
_entity_poly.type
_entity_poly.pdbx_seq_one_letter_code
_entity_poly.pdbx_strand_id
1 'polypeptide(L)'
;MATRAVHLEVLNTLSGKCFINCLRRFAARHNATNFKIGQRLIHGLYNLQNIFDGSSVNKFLANESITWRFTTPLSPWKGGFHERMIGTFKSCLKKSLSERPVASEEFQTLITEIEAMVNSGH
;
A
#
# COMPACT_ATOMS: atom_id res chain seq x y z
N MET A 1 -11.49 16.51 -12.60
CA MET A 1 -11.19 15.16 -13.12
C MET A 1 -10.40 14.44 -12.04
N ALA A 2 -10.97 13.42 -11.39
CA ALA A 2 -10.32 12.72 -10.28
C ALA A 2 -9.69 11.43 -10.80
N THR A 3 -8.37 11.44 -11.01
CA THR A 3 -7.61 10.24 -11.39
C THR A 3 -7.56 9.30 -10.17
N ARG A 4 -8.08 8.08 -10.31
CA ARG A 4 -8.00 7.06 -9.26
C ARG A 4 -6.65 6.36 -9.41
N ALA A 5 -5.78 6.48 -8.39
CA ALA A 5 -4.48 5.82 -8.35
C ALA A 5 -4.48 4.65 -7.35
N VAL A 6 -3.85 3.55 -7.73
CA VAL A 6 -3.64 2.34 -6.94
C VAL A 6 -2.17 2.24 -6.56
N HIS A 7 -1.88 1.85 -5.32
CA HIS A 7 -0.53 1.53 -4.84
C HIS A 7 -0.49 0.07 -4.40
N LEU A 8 0.47 -0.69 -4.90
CA LEU A 8 0.72 -2.09 -4.61
C LEU A 8 2.12 -2.22 -4.03
N GLU A 9 2.23 -2.89 -2.88
CA GLU A 9 3.53 -3.05 -2.24
C GLU A 9 3.70 -4.42 -1.62
N VAL A 10 4.87 -5.01 -1.86
CA VAL A 10 5.25 -6.30 -1.29
C VAL A 10 5.78 -6.09 0.13
N LEU A 11 5.23 -6.86 1.07
CA LEU A 11 5.68 -6.91 2.46
C LEU A 11 6.27 -8.28 2.76
N ASN A 12 7.43 -8.30 3.42
CA ASN A 12 8.08 -9.55 3.82
C ASN A 12 7.36 -10.24 4.98
N THR A 13 6.68 -9.46 5.84
CA THR A 13 5.89 -9.99 6.96
C THR A 13 4.63 -9.16 7.16
N LEU A 14 3.58 -9.80 7.70
CA LEU A 14 2.34 -9.12 8.09
C LEU A 14 2.47 -8.51 9.50
N SER A 15 3.55 -7.76 9.74
CA SER A 15 3.80 -7.08 11.01
C SER A 15 3.39 -5.60 10.94
N GLY A 16 3.03 -5.02 12.10
CA GLY A 16 2.75 -3.58 12.20
C GLY A 16 3.93 -2.71 11.74
N LYS A 17 5.16 -3.16 12.00
CA LYS A 17 6.40 -2.52 11.50
C LYS A 17 6.46 -2.48 9.98
N CYS A 18 6.19 -3.60 9.31
CA CYS A 18 6.19 -3.66 7.85
C CYS A 18 5.09 -2.78 7.25
N PHE A 19 3.90 -2.78 7.86
CA PHE A 19 2.81 -1.88 7.47
C PHE A 19 3.19 -0.40 7.58
N ILE A 20 3.74 0.03 8.72
CA ILE A 20 4.18 1.41 8.93
C ILE A 20 5.23 1.81 7.90
N ASN A 21 6.22 0.95 7.66
CA ASN A 21 7.25 1.20 6.64
C ASN A 21 6.68 1.28 5.22
N CYS A 22 5.62 0.52 4.90
CA CYS A 22 4.91 0.67 3.63
C CYS A 22 4.17 2.00 3.54
N LEU A 23 3.44 2.39 4.59
CA LEU A 23 2.75 3.69 4.60
C LEU A 23 3.72 4.86 4.45
N ARG A 24 4.92 4.77 5.05
CA ARG A 24 6.01 5.74 4.87
C ARG A 24 6.48 5.82 3.41
N ARG A 25 6.73 4.67 2.79
CA ARG A 25 7.16 4.60 1.38
C ARG A 25 6.08 5.16 0.45
N PHE A 26 4.81 4.81 0.69
CA PHE A 26 3.67 5.39 -0.02
C PHE A 26 3.64 6.92 0.08
N ALA A 27 3.71 7.46 1.30
CA ALA A 27 3.70 8.90 1.53
C ALA A 27 4.89 9.62 0.86
N ALA A 28 6.08 9.01 0.90
CA ALA A 28 7.27 9.54 0.25
C ALA A 28 7.17 9.54 -1.29
N ARG A 29 6.55 8.52 -1.89
CA ARG A 29 6.37 8.39 -3.35
C ARG A 29 5.27 9.30 -3.90
N HIS A 30 4.14 9.44 -3.21
CA HIS A 30 2.92 9.99 -3.80
C HIS A 30 2.59 11.45 -3.46
N ASN A 31 3.36 12.19 -2.65
CA ASN A 31 3.44 13.68 -2.66
C ASN A 31 4.08 14.24 -1.37
N ALA A 32 5.30 14.77 -1.47
CA ALA A 32 5.88 15.70 -0.49
C ALA A 32 5.23 17.11 -0.54
N THR A 33 4.37 17.42 -1.52
CA THR A 33 3.90 18.79 -1.79
C THR A 33 2.45 19.10 -1.36
N ASN A 34 1.57 18.10 -1.20
CA ASN A 34 0.18 18.30 -0.74
C ASN A 34 -0.13 17.66 0.62
N PHE A 35 0.87 17.11 1.30
CA PHE A 35 0.68 16.26 2.46
C PHE A 35 1.46 16.82 3.66
N LYS A 36 0.82 17.69 4.45
CA LYS A 36 1.18 17.89 5.87
C LYS A 36 1.34 16.54 6.57
N ILE A 37 0.60 15.54 6.14
CA ILE A 37 0.65 14.15 6.62
C ILE A 37 1.96 13.44 6.23
N GLY A 38 2.57 13.69 5.06
CA GLY A 38 3.82 13.02 4.65
C GLY A 38 5.03 13.49 5.47
N GLN A 39 5.17 14.80 5.65
CA GLN A 39 6.21 15.38 6.51
C GLN A 39 5.99 15.00 7.98
N ARG A 40 4.74 15.01 8.47
CA ARG A 40 4.41 14.55 9.82
C ARG A 40 4.71 13.06 10.01
N LEU A 41 4.31 12.20 9.06
CA LEU A 41 4.60 10.76 9.09
C LEU A 41 6.11 10.51 9.19
N ILE A 42 6.91 11.26 8.44
CA ILE A 42 8.37 11.13 8.47
C ILE A 42 8.95 11.64 9.81
N HIS A 43 8.46 12.77 10.34
CA HIS A 43 8.93 13.36 11.60
C HIS A 43 8.49 12.58 12.85
N GLY A 44 7.21 12.24 12.96
CA GLY A 44 6.63 11.54 14.11
C GLY A 44 7.21 10.13 14.29
N LEU A 45 7.66 9.50 13.20
CA LEU A 45 8.23 8.15 13.23
C LEU A 45 9.71 8.07 13.53
N TYR A 46 10.46 9.14 13.32
CA TYR A 46 11.86 9.18 13.76
C TYR A 46 11.94 8.98 15.29
N ASN A 47 10.89 9.42 16.01
CA ASN A 47 10.74 9.29 17.46
C ASN A 47 10.11 7.95 17.90
N LEU A 48 9.54 7.16 16.99
CA LEU A 48 8.79 5.92 17.31
C LEU A 48 9.53 4.63 16.93
N GLN A 49 10.84 4.69 16.70
CA GLN A 49 11.65 3.50 16.33
C GLN A 49 11.56 2.33 17.34
N ASN A 50 11.02 2.54 18.54
CA ASN A 50 11.03 1.58 19.65
C ASN A 50 9.69 0.91 20.01
N ILE A 51 8.61 1.10 19.25
CA ILE A 51 7.28 0.57 19.64
C ILE A 51 6.63 -0.15 18.47
N PHE A 52 6.77 -1.47 18.38
CA PHE A 52 6.23 -2.26 17.26
C PHE A 52 5.48 -3.53 17.70
N ASP A 53 4.46 -3.39 18.55
CA ASP A 53 3.41 -4.40 18.73
C ASP A 53 2.13 -3.96 18.00
N GLY A 54 1.17 -4.85 17.71
CA GLY A 54 -0.06 -4.49 16.94
C GLY A 54 -0.86 -3.28 17.48
N SER A 55 -0.69 -2.94 18.77
CA SER A 55 -1.23 -1.73 19.41
C SER A 55 -0.53 -0.42 19.00
N SER A 56 0.66 -0.50 18.39
CA SER A 56 1.46 0.63 17.89
C SER A 56 0.89 1.27 16.62
N VAL A 57 0.23 0.49 15.75
CA VAL A 57 -0.27 0.99 14.47
C VAL A 57 -1.40 2.00 14.67
N ASN A 58 -2.36 1.69 15.55
CA ASN A 58 -3.46 2.61 15.87
C ASN A 58 -2.96 3.89 16.56
N LYS A 59 -1.99 3.77 17.48
CA LYS A 59 -1.35 4.93 18.12
C LYS A 59 -0.65 5.81 17.10
N PHE A 60 0.07 5.20 16.17
CA PHE A 60 0.75 5.90 15.09
C PHE A 60 -0.24 6.62 14.16
N LEU A 61 -1.28 5.94 13.69
CA LEU A 61 -2.31 6.55 12.85
C LEU A 61 -2.99 7.73 13.56
N ALA A 62 -3.29 7.60 14.86
CA ALA A 62 -3.84 8.68 15.67
C ALA A 62 -2.89 9.88 15.80
N ASN A 63 -1.60 9.64 16.10
CA ASN A 63 -0.57 10.69 16.21
C ASN A 63 -0.43 11.49 14.91
N GLU A 64 -0.55 10.80 13.78
CA GLU A 64 -0.45 11.38 12.45
C GLU A 64 -1.77 11.96 11.94
N SER A 65 -2.83 11.93 12.76
CA SER A 65 -4.18 12.36 12.39
C SER A 65 -4.71 11.66 11.13
N ILE A 66 -4.29 10.41 10.91
CA ILE A 66 -4.72 9.58 9.79
C ILE A 66 -5.94 8.78 10.21
N THR A 67 -7.08 9.07 9.58
CA THR A 67 -8.27 8.22 9.72
C THR A 67 -8.16 7.05 8.76
N TRP A 68 -7.72 5.90 9.27
CA TRP A 68 -7.74 4.66 8.50
C TRP A 68 -9.16 4.08 8.49
N ARG A 69 -9.68 3.79 7.29
CA ARG A 69 -11.00 3.18 7.12
C ARG A 69 -10.85 1.85 6.40
N PHE A 70 -11.18 0.76 7.08
CA PHE A 70 -11.31 -0.52 6.41
C PHE A 70 -12.48 -0.47 5.42
N THR A 71 -12.33 -1.15 4.29
CA THR A 71 -13.46 -1.39 3.40
C THR A 71 -14.49 -2.21 4.17
N THR A 72 -15.73 -1.73 4.21
CA THR A 72 -16.86 -2.45 4.77
C THR A 72 -16.97 -3.82 4.08
N PRO A 73 -16.95 -4.93 4.83
CA PRO A 73 -17.22 -6.26 4.28
C PRO A 73 -18.55 -6.20 3.53
N LEU A 74 -18.64 -6.82 2.34
CA LEU A 74 -19.88 -6.97 1.58
C LEU A 74 -20.52 -5.68 1.03
N SER A 75 -19.82 -4.54 0.97
CA SER A 75 -20.38 -3.36 0.30
C SER A 75 -20.51 -3.58 -1.20
N PRO A 76 -21.71 -3.75 -1.80
CA PRO A 76 -21.85 -4.22 -3.18
C PRO A 76 -21.23 -3.24 -4.20
N TRP A 77 -21.38 -1.94 -3.92
CA TRP A 77 -20.91 -0.85 -4.78
C TRP A 77 -19.40 -0.60 -4.70
N LYS A 78 -18.79 -0.81 -3.52
CA LYS A 78 -17.32 -0.73 -3.33
C LYS A 78 -16.63 -2.05 -3.66
N GLY A 79 -17.32 -3.17 -3.41
CA GLY A 79 -16.92 -4.54 -3.66
C GLY A 79 -16.59 -4.74 -5.11
N GLY A 80 -17.50 -4.38 -6.04
CA GLY A 80 -17.25 -4.58 -7.47
C GLY A 80 -16.00 -3.86 -8.02
N PHE A 81 -15.63 -2.69 -7.46
CA PHE A 81 -14.41 -2.00 -7.87
C PHE A 81 -13.15 -2.67 -7.31
N HIS A 82 -13.12 -2.94 -6.00
CA HIS A 82 -11.99 -3.63 -5.36
C HIS A 82 -11.82 -5.04 -5.91
N GLU A 83 -12.90 -5.78 -6.14
CA GLU A 83 -12.91 -7.11 -6.74
C GLU A 83 -12.37 -7.10 -8.16
N ARG A 84 -12.79 -6.13 -8.99
CA ARG A 84 -12.27 -5.99 -10.37
C ARG A 84 -10.78 -5.65 -10.37
N MET A 85 -10.34 -4.78 -9.47
CA MET A 85 -8.92 -4.43 -9.33
C MET A 85 -8.09 -5.64 -8.87
N ILE A 86 -8.55 -6.35 -7.83
CA ILE A 86 -7.91 -7.58 -7.34
C ILE A 86 -7.89 -8.66 -8.44
N GLY A 87 -8.98 -8.79 -9.21
CA GLY A 87 -9.08 -9.72 -10.33
C GLY A 87 -8.07 -9.39 -11.44
N THR A 88 -7.96 -8.11 -11.80
CA THR A 88 -6.98 -7.61 -12.80
C THR A 88 -5.57 -7.88 -12.33
N PHE A 89 -5.25 -7.51 -11.09
CA PHE A 89 -3.96 -7.77 -10.46
C PHE A 89 -3.60 -9.27 -10.47
N LYS A 90 -4.51 -10.14 -10.00
CA LYS A 90 -4.28 -11.59 -9.98
C LYS A 90 -4.08 -12.16 -11.38
N SER A 91 -4.82 -11.65 -12.37
CA SER A 91 -4.68 -12.09 -13.76
C SER A 91 -3.31 -11.71 -14.33
N CYS A 92 -2.89 -10.46 -14.15
CA CYS A 92 -1.57 -9.98 -14.57
C CYS A 92 -0.44 -10.74 -13.86
N LEU A 93 -0.59 -10.97 -12.54
CA LEU A 93 0.36 -11.73 -11.74
C LEU A 93 0.50 -13.16 -12.27
N LYS A 94 -0.61 -13.85 -12.53
CA LYS A 94 -0.61 -15.22 -13.05
C LYS A 94 0.02 -15.33 -14.44
N LYS A 95 -0.14 -14.31 -15.29
CA LYS A 95 0.48 -14.27 -16.62
C LYS A 95 1.98 -13.97 -16.56
N SER A 96 2.41 -13.21 -15.55
CA SER A 96 3.79 -12.73 -15.42
C SER A 96 4.67 -13.68 -14.60
N LEU A 97 4.07 -14.46 -13.69
CA LEU A 97 4.81 -15.52 -12.99
C LEU A 97 5.08 -16.70 -13.92
N SER A 98 6.34 -17.14 -13.96
CA SER A 98 6.72 -18.42 -14.54
C SER A 98 6.55 -19.56 -13.54
N GLU A 99 6.63 -20.82 -13.97
CA GLU A 99 6.59 -22.00 -13.09
C GLU A 99 7.79 -22.10 -12.12
N ARG A 100 8.77 -21.20 -12.25
CA ARG A 100 9.98 -21.18 -11.43
C ARG A 100 9.85 -20.16 -10.28
N PRO A 101 10.50 -20.42 -9.13
CA PRO A 101 10.58 -19.43 -8.07
C PRO A 101 11.28 -18.17 -8.58
N VAL A 102 10.66 -17.02 -8.30
CA VAL A 102 11.15 -15.69 -8.69
C VAL A 102 11.88 -15.08 -7.51
N ALA A 103 13.00 -14.40 -7.74
CA ALA A 103 13.73 -13.72 -6.68
C ALA A 103 12.90 -12.55 -6.09
N SER A 104 13.19 -12.17 -4.84
CA SER A 104 12.42 -11.10 -4.18
C SER A 104 12.47 -9.76 -4.92
N GLU A 105 13.63 -9.42 -5.50
CA GLU A 105 13.83 -8.20 -6.30
C GLU A 105 13.04 -8.23 -7.61
N GLU A 106 13.10 -9.35 -8.33
CA GLU A 106 12.33 -9.56 -9.56
C GLU A 106 10.82 -9.50 -9.27
N PHE A 107 10.38 -10.08 -8.16
CA PHE A 107 8.98 -10.01 -7.74
C PHE A 107 8.54 -8.59 -7.39
N GLN A 108 9.37 -7.80 -6.70
CA GLN A 108 9.09 -6.38 -6.45
C GLN A 108 8.97 -5.57 -7.73
N THR A 109 9.84 -5.83 -8.70
CA THR A 109 9.82 -5.20 -10.03
C THR A 109 8.51 -5.52 -10.75
N LEU A 110 8.16 -6.80 -10.82
CA LEU A 110 6.94 -7.29 -11.46
C LEU A 110 5.67 -6.67 -10.84
N ILE A 111 5.62 -6.55 -9.52
CA ILE A 111 4.47 -5.92 -8.84
C ILE A 111 4.37 -4.43 -9.18
N THR A 112 5.51 -3.73 -9.29
CA THR A 112 5.56 -2.30 -9.68
C THR A 112 5.10 -2.11 -11.13
N GLU A 113 5.48 -3.01 -12.04
CA GLU A 113 5.00 -3.00 -13.43
C GLU A 113 3.49 -3.25 -13.52
N ILE A 114 2.96 -4.20 -12.73
CA ILE A 114 1.51 -4.45 -12.67
C ILE A 114 0.77 -3.24 -12.11
N GLU A 115 1.30 -2.56 -11.09
CA GLU A 115 0.73 -1.32 -10.57
C GLU A 115 0.65 -0.25 -11.67
N ALA A 116 1.74 -0.05 -12.42
CA ALA A 116 1.79 0.90 -13.51
C ALA A 116 0.72 0.57 -14.58
N MET A 117 0.59 -0.70 -14.97
CA MET A 117 -0.43 -1.14 -15.93
C MET A 117 -1.86 -0.87 -15.45
N VAL A 118 -2.14 -1.12 -14.16
CA VAL A 118 -3.47 -0.88 -13.57
C VAL A 118 -3.76 0.63 -13.53
N ASN A 119 -2.76 1.46 -13.25
CA ASN A 119 -2.90 2.91 -13.20
C ASN A 119 -2.96 3.57 -14.59
N SER A 120 -2.36 2.96 -15.62
CA SER A 120 -2.37 3.46 -17.00
C SER A 120 -3.58 2.99 -17.84
N GLY A 121 -4.33 1.99 -17.36
CA GLY A 121 -5.47 1.39 -18.07
C GLY A 121 -6.77 2.22 -18.08
N HIS A 122 -6.66 3.55 -17.99
CA HIS A 122 -7.76 4.52 -18.03
C HIS A 122 -7.65 5.45 -19.24
#